data_AF-A0A7J9QFU1-F1
#
_entry.id   AF-A0A7J9QFU1-F1
#
_cell.length_a   1.000
_cell.length_b   1.000
_cell.length_c   1.000
_cell.angle_alpha   90.00
_cell.angle_beta   90.00
_cell.angle_gamma   90.00
#
_symmetry.space_group_name_H-M   'P 1'
#
loop_
_entity.id
_entity.type
_entity.pdbx_description
1 polymer ?
#
loop_
_entity_poly.entity_id
_entity_poly.type
_entity_poly.pdbx_seq_one_letter_code
_entity_poly.pdbx_strand_id
1 'polypeptide(L)'
;MGFQKIFDWKTYIFTALAVISFSNFMVGLFGQTIPNVIIDFFKVAGEYVVLGAVFVFALAWLLKAKPHNRPKQYSVVVFDVYGKKSEIDGLRKEFKTHDVAWSFMKQYKKSYPLYNFALVSDLPKSDKPTIFRYI
;
A
#
# COMPACT_ATOMS: atom_id res chain seq x y z
N MET A 1 27.15 38.14 72.85
CA MET A 1 26.44 36.92 73.30
C MET A 1 25.48 36.43 72.21
N GLY A 2 26.00 36.04 71.04
CA GLY A 2 25.14 35.77 69.86
C GLY A 2 25.67 34.79 68.83
N PHE A 3 26.74 34.04 69.13
CA PHE A 3 27.34 33.10 68.15
C PHE A 3 27.19 31.62 68.55
N GLN A 4 26.86 31.32 69.82
CA GLN A 4 26.69 29.93 70.29
C GLN A 4 25.32 29.33 69.99
N LYS A 5 24.36 30.09 69.45
CA LYS A 5 23.01 29.62 69.13
C LYS A 5 22.80 29.20 67.67
N ILE A 6 23.84 29.29 66.85
CA ILE A 6 23.80 29.01 65.40
C ILE A 6 24.17 27.54 65.10
N PHE A 7 24.78 26.83 66.05
CA PHE A 7 25.25 25.45 65.88
C PHE A 7 24.61 24.51 66.90
N ASP A 8 23.38 24.07 66.61
CA ASP A 8 22.73 22.97 67.33
C ASP A 8 22.91 21.68 66.52
N TRP A 9 23.82 20.81 66.98
CA TRP A 9 24.22 19.56 66.32
C TRP A 9 23.03 18.65 65.96
N LYS A 10 21.97 18.70 66.76
CA LYS A 10 20.73 17.96 66.49
C LYS A 10 20.07 18.44 65.20
N THR A 11 19.99 19.74 64.97
CA THR A 11 19.41 20.33 63.76
C THR A 11 20.19 19.94 62.52
N TYR A 12 21.52 19.87 62.58
CA TYR A 12 22.36 19.40 61.48
C TYR A 12 22.15 17.92 61.15
N ILE A 13 21.99 17.06 62.16
CA ILE A 13 21.67 15.66 61.93
C ILE A 13 20.31 15.51 61.26
N PHE A 14 19.29 16.24 61.72
CA PHE A 14 17.95 16.18 61.13
C PHE A 14 17.94 16.68 59.68
N THR A 15 18.64 17.78 59.37
CA THR A 15 18.75 18.28 58.00
C THR A 15 19.53 17.32 57.10
N ALA A 16 20.63 16.73 57.59
CA ALA A 16 21.39 15.73 56.84
C ALA A 16 20.54 14.49 56.52
N LEU A 17 19.80 13.96 57.50
CA LEU A 17 18.90 12.84 57.29
C LEU A 17 17.76 13.17 56.32
N ALA A 18 17.19 14.37 56.42
CA ALA A 18 16.16 14.83 55.49
C ALA A 18 16.70 14.91 54.05
N VAL A 19 17.89 15.47 53.85
CA VAL A 19 18.52 15.58 52.53
C VAL A 19 18.84 14.20 51.96
N ILE A 20 19.38 13.28 52.76
CA ILE A 20 19.68 11.91 52.31
C ILE A 20 18.39 11.16 51.94
N SER A 21 17.37 11.25 52.79
CA SER A 21 16.07 10.60 52.54
C SER A 21 15.41 11.15 51.28
N PHE A 22 15.38 12.47 51.11
CA PHE A 22 14.85 13.11 49.91
C PHE A 22 15.65 12.72 48.67
N SER A 23 16.98 12.69 48.76
CA SER A 23 17.84 12.31 47.62
C SER A 23 17.58 10.86 47.18
N ASN A 24 17.45 9.92 48.12
CA ASN A 24 17.11 8.53 47.81
C ASN A 24 15.72 8.42 47.17
N PHE A 25 14.74 9.18 47.66
CA PHE A 25 13.43 9.25 47.04
C PHE A 25 13.50 9.77 45.59
N MET A 26 14.24 10.85 45.35
CA MET A 26 14.43 11.42 44.02
C MET A 26 15.07 10.43 43.05
N VAL A 27 16.11 9.71 43.49
CA VAL A 27 16.76 8.67 42.68
C VAL A 27 15.81 7.51 42.38
N GLY A 28 15.02 7.06 43.35
CA GLY A 28 14.02 6.00 43.13
C GLY A 28 12.90 6.44 42.18
N LEU A 29 12.41 7.67 42.32
CA LEU A 29 11.32 8.19 41.50
C LEU A 29 11.78 8.42 40.05
N PHE A 30 12.85 9.19 39.85
CA PHE A 30 13.30 9.61 38.52
C PHE A 30 14.27 8.64 37.86
N GLY A 31 15.01 7.85 38.63
CA GLY A 31 15.96 6.88 38.09
C GLY A 31 15.34 5.52 37.79
N GLN A 32 14.24 5.16 38.46
CA GLN A 32 13.63 3.84 38.31
C GLN A 32 12.14 3.94 37.98
N THR A 33 11.35 4.57 38.84
CA THR A 33 9.88 4.48 38.75
C THR A 33 9.33 5.10 37.48
N ILE A 34 9.66 6.37 37.23
CA ILE A 34 9.18 7.10 36.04
C ILE A 34 9.72 6.45 34.74
N PRO A 35 11.03 6.17 34.60
CA PRO A 35 11.55 5.52 33.40
C PRO A 35 10.90 4.16 33.13
N ASN A 36 10.72 3.31 34.15
CA ASN A 36 10.14 1.98 33.97
C ASN A 36 8.67 2.07 33.52
N VAL A 37 7.88 2.93 34.15
CA VAL A 37 6.47 3.14 33.74
C VAL A 37 6.37 3.62 32.29
N ILE A 38 7.23 4.56 31.89
CA ILE A 38 7.27 5.06 30.50
C ILE A 38 7.65 3.92 29.55
N ILE A 39 8.71 3.18 29.84
CA ILE A 39 9.18 2.08 29.01
C ILE A 39 8.10 1.01 28.86
N ASP A 40 7.46 0.59 29.95
CA ASP A 40 6.44 -0.45 29.92
C ASP A 40 5.18 0.00 29.17
N PHE A 41 4.79 1.27 29.32
CA PHE A 41 3.73 1.85 28.51
C PHE A 41 4.05 1.77 27.01
N PHE A 42 5.25 2.19 26.60
CA PHE A 42 5.63 2.18 25.18
C PHE A 42 5.85 0.76 24.63
N LYS A 43 6.29 -0.21 25.44
CA LYS A 43 6.34 -1.62 25.04
C LYS A 43 4.94 -2.11 24.66
N VAL A 44 3.98 -1.96 25.58
CA VAL A 44 2.61 -2.44 25.39
C VAL A 44 1.91 -1.67 24.27
N ALA A 45 1.98 -0.34 24.28
CA ALA A 45 1.40 0.48 23.22
C ALA A 45 2.03 0.17 21.85
N GLY A 46 3.35 -0.03 21.80
CA GLY A 46 4.09 -0.38 20.60
C GLY A 46 3.63 -1.69 19.98
N GLU A 47 3.42 -2.74 20.79
CA GLU A 47 2.88 -4.02 20.33
C GLU A 47 1.53 -3.86 19.62
N TYR A 48 0.59 -3.13 20.24
CA TYR A 48 -0.72 -2.89 19.64
C TYR A 48 -0.65 -2.03 18.38
N VAL A 49 0.22 -1.01 18.35
CA VAL A 49 0.42 -0.15 17.17
C VAL A 49 0.97 -0.96 16.00
N VAL A 50 1.98 -1.81 16.24
CA VAL A 50 2.56 -2.67 15.21
C VAL A 50 1.52 -3.66 14.69
N LEU A 51 0.77 -4.31 15.57
CA LEU A 51 -0.29 -5.25 15.19
C LEU A 51 -1.38 -4.56 14.34
N GLY A 52 -1.82 -3.38 14.78
CA GLY A 52 -2.78 -2.57 14.03
C GLY A 52 -2.26 -2.17 12.65
N ALA A 53 -1.00 -1.73 12.56
CA ALA A 53 -0.37 -1.35 11.29
C ALA A 53 -0.29 -2.53 10.32
N VAL A 54 0.14 -3.71 10.79
CA VAL A 54 0.20 -4.93 9.97
C VAL A 54 -1.20 -5.33 9.48
N PHE A 55 -2.21 -5.25 10.35
CA PHE A 55 -3.58 -5.58 9.98
C PHE A 55 -4.15 -4.63 8.91
N VAL A 56 -3.98 -3.32 9.10
CA VAL A 56 -4.39 -2.31 8.11
C VAL A 56 -3.66 -2.52 6.78
N PHE A 57 -2.35 -2.80 6.83
CA PHE A 57 -1.57 -3.11 5.65
C PHE A 57 -2.10 -4.35 4.92
N ALA A 58 -2.38 -5.45 5.64
CA ALA A 58 -2.92 -6.67 5.06
C ALA A 58 -4.28 -6.44 4.40
N LEU A 59 -5.18 -5.69 5.06
CA LEU A 59 -6.48 -5.31 4.49
C LEU A 59 -6.32 -4.45 3.24
N ALA A 60 -5.47 -3.42 3.29
CA ALA A 60 -5.20 -2.56 2.15
C ALA A 60 -4.62 -3.35 0.97
N TRP A 61 -3.71 -4.29 1.26
CA TRP A 61 -3.12 -5.17 0.27
C TRP A 61 -4.17 -6.09 -0.35
N LEU A 62 -5.05 -6.71 0.45
CA LEU A 62 -6.14 -7.57 -0.02
C LEU A 62 -7.12 -6.81 -0.92
N LEU A 63 -7.52 -5.60 -0.53
CA LEU A 63 -8.39 -4.75 -1.34
C LEU A 63 -7.73 -4.34 -2.66
N LYS A 64 -6.42 -4.05 -2.63
CA LYS A 64 -5.64 -3.69 -3.83
C LYS A 64 -5.32 -4.89 -4.71
N ALA A 65 -5.26 -6.09 -4.14
CA ALA A 65 -5.06 -7.36 -4.86
C ALA A 65 -6.27 -7.76 -5.72
N LYS A 66 -7.32 -6.94 -5.80
CA LYS A 66 -8.42 -7.12 -6.75
C LYS A 66 -7.84 -7.33 -8.15
N PRO A 67 -8.08 -8.50 -8.79
CA PRO A 67 -7.53 -8.79 -10.10
C PRO A 67 -7.97 -7.71 -11.06
N HIS A 68 -6.98 -7.06 -11.70
CA HIS A 68 -7.24 -6.00 -12.67
C HIS A 68 -8.18 -6.56 -13.73
N ASN A 69 -9.29 -5.84 -13.98
CA ASN A 69 -10.40 -6.32 -14.78
C ASN A 69 -9.91 -6.47 -16.24
N ARG A 70 -9.44 -7.66 -16.61
CA ARG A 70 -8.98 -7.92 -17.97
C ARG A 70 -10.16 -7.83 -18.93
N PRO A 71 -9.93 -7.41 -20.19
CA PRO A 71 -11.00 -7.38 -21.18
C PRO A 71 -11.62 -8.76 -21.32
N LYS A 72 -12.95 -8.84 -21.22
CA LYS A 72 -13.69 -10.09 -21.33
C LYS A 72 -13.94 -10.51 -22.78
N GLN A 73 -13.73 -9.59 -23.72
CA GLN A 73 -14.00 -9.77 -25.13
C GLN A 73 -12.99 -8.99 -25.95
N TYR A 74 -12.58 -9.61 -27.05
CA TYR A 74 -11.67 -9.08 -28.04
C TYR A 74 -12.36 -9.16 -29.40
N SER A 75 -12.15 -8.15 -30.23
CA SER A 75 -12.69 -8.13 -31.59
C SER A 75 -11.63 -7.76 -32.61
N VAL A 76 -11.77 -8.29 -33.81
CA VAL A 76 -10.92 -7.99 -34.96
C VAL A 76 -11.71 -7.09 -35.89
N VAL A 77 -11.21 -5.87 -36.10
CA VAL A 77 -11.78 -4.88 -37.01
C VAL A 77 -10.98 -4.89 -38.30
N VAL A 78 -11.67 -4.94 -39.44
CA VAL A 78 -11.05 -4.97 -40.77
C VAL A 78 -11.02 -3.57 -41.36
N PHE A 79 -9.91 -3.22 -42.00
CA PHE A 79 -9.69 -1.97 -42.71
C PHE A 79 -9.28 -2.26 -44.15
N ASP A 80 -9.83 -1.49 -45.08
CA ASP A 80 -9.44 -1.55 -46.49
C ASP A 80 -8.06 -0.90 -46.74
N VAL A 81 -7.63 -0.92 -48.00
CA VAL A 81 -6.37 -0.28 -48.46
C VAL A 81 -6.33 1.23 -48.23
N TYR A 82 -7.48 1.87 -48.04
CA TYR A 82 -7.61 3.29 -47.75
C TYR A 82 -7.72 3.59 -46.25
N GLY A 83 -7.63 2.57 -45.38
CA GLY A 83 -7.75 2.71 -43.94
C GLY A 83 -9.19 2.95 -43.45
N LYS A 84 -10.20 2.70 -44.29
CA LYS A 84 -11.61 2.75 -43.88
C LYS A 84 -12.06 1.39 -43.38
N LYS A 85 -12.94 1.39 -42.37
CA LYS A 85 -13.53 0.14 -41.87
C LYS A 85 -14.29 -0.56 -43.00
N SER A 86 -13.98 -1.82 -43.19
CA SER A 86 -14.61 -2.68 -44.20
C SER A 86 -15.12 -3.95 -43.54
N GLU A 87 -16.03 -4.65 -44.21
CA GLU A 87 -16.53 -5.94 -43.78
C GLU A 87 -16.22 -7.00 -44.82
N ILE A 88 -15.66 -8.13 -44.36
CA ILE A 88 -15.46 -9.32 -45.18
C ILE A 88 -16.42 -10.38 -44.64
N ASP A 89 -17.26 -10.91 -45.52
CA ASP A 89 -18.25 -11.91 -45.15
C ASP A 89 -17.57 -13.23 -44.72
N GLY A 90 -18.19 -13.93 -43.77
CA GLY A 90 -17.69 -15.20 -43.23
C GLY A 90 -16.53 -15.12 -42.23
N LEU A 91 -15.96 -13.94 -41.96
CA LEU A 91 -14.93 -13.79 -40.92
C LEU A 91 -15.53 -13.68 -39.52
N ARG A 92 -15.03 -14.53 -38.62
CA ARG A 92 -15.31 -14.39 -37.19
C ARG A 92 -14.59 -13.16 -36.65
N LYS A 93 -15.36 -12.17 -36.19
CA LYS A 93 -14.83 -10.90 -35.66
C LYS A 93 -14.69 -10.90 -34.14
N GLU A 94 -15.36 -11.78 -33.40
CA GLU A 94 -15.42 -11.74 -31.94
C GLU A 94 -14.83 -12.98 -31.25
N PHE A 95 -14.07 -12.72 -30.18
CA PHE A 95 -13.29 -13.71 -29.46
C PHE A 95 -13.30 -13.44 -27.96
N LYS A 96 -13.29 -14.50 -27.15
CA LYS A 96 -13.23 -14.38 -25.67
C LYS A 96 -11.81 -14.18 -25.14
N THR A 97 -10.80 -14.58 -25.92
CA THR A 97 -9.39 -14.59 -25.49
C THR A 97 -8.52 -13.87 -26.51
N HIS A 98 -7.55 -13.10 -26.01
CA HIS A 98 -6.59 -12.34 -26.81
C HIS A 98 -5.82 -13.23 -27.79
N ASP A 99 -5.32 -14.38 -27.31
CA ASP A 99 -4.41 -15.22 -28.10
C ASP A 99 -5.13 -15.89 -29.27
N VAL A 100 -6.38 -16.29 -29.07
CA VAL A 100 -7.22 -16.82 -30.16
C VAL A 100 -7.50 -15.71 -31.17
N ALA A 101 -7.93 -14.53 -30.72
CA ALA A 101 -8.16 -13.39 -31.58
C ALA A 101 -6.92 -13.03 -32.42
N TRP A 102 -5.75 -13.02 -31.81
CA TRP A 102 -4.47 -12.78 -32.47
C TRP A 102 -4.09 -13.86 -33.49
N SER A 103 -4.34 -15.12 -33.18
CA SER A 103 -4.09 -16.24 -34.10
C SER A 103 -4.94 -16.11 -35.37
N PHE A 104 -6.25 -15.86 -35.20
CA PHE A 104 -7.16 -15.63 -36.31
C PHE A 104 -6.79 -14.37 -37.10
N MET A 105 -6.44 -13.27 -36.43
CA MET A 105 -6.02 -12.04 -37.12
C MET A 105 -4.80 -12.27 -38.02
N LYS A 106 -3.81 -13.04 -37.55
CA LYS A 106 -2.65 -13.43 -38.37
C LYS A 106 -3.06 -14.30 -39.55
N GLN A 107 -4.00 -15.23 -39.36
CA GLN A 107 -4.55 -16.03 -40.46
C GLN A 107 -5.26 -15.13 -41.48
N TYR A 108 -6.09 -14.19 -41.03
CA TYR A 108 -6.80 -13.26 -41.90
C TYR A 108 -5.84 -12.38 -42.69
N LYS A 109 -4.77 -11.88 -42.06
CA LYS A 109 -3.74 -11.11 -42.77
C LYS A 109 -3.05 -11.93 -43.87
N LYS A 110 -2.84 -13.23 -43.66
CA LYS A 110 -2.28 -14.13 -44.68
C LYS A 110 -3.28 -14.37 -45.82
N SER A 111 -4.56 -14.55 -45.51
CA SER A 111 -5.61 -14.81 -46.51
C SER A 111 -6.01 -13.55 -47.28
N TYR A 112 -5.94 -12.38 -46.66
CA TYR A 112 -6.37 -11.09 -47.20
C TYR A 112 -5.25 -10.05 -47.06
N PRO A 113 -4.16 -10.17 -47.85
CA PRO A 113 -2.96 -9.34 -47.66
C PRO A 113 -3.19 -7.84 -47.92
N LEU A 114 -4.19 -7.50 -48.73
CA LEU A 114 -4.57 -6.12 -49.05
C LEU A 114 -5.35 -5.42 -47.94
N TYR A 115 -5.93 -6.19 -47.02
CA TYR A 115 -6.65 -5.64 -45.88
C TYR A 115 -5.71 -5.51 -44.68
N ASN A 116 -6.03 -4.55 -43.83
CA ASN A 116 -5.40 -4.41 -42.53
C ASN A 116 -6.40 -4.80 -41.44
N PHE A 117 -5.88 -5.28 -40.32
CA PHE A 117 -6.67 -5.82 -39.23
C PHE A 117 -6.20 -5.22 -37.92
N ALA A 118 -7.15 -4.71 -37.12
CA ALA A 118 -6.89 -4.24 -35.77
C ALA A 118 -7.52 -5.18 -34.75
N LEU A 119 -6.71 -5.61 -33.77
CA LEU A 119 -7.20 -6.30 -32.59
C LEU A 119 -7.58 -5.27 -31.54
N VAL A 120 -8.84 -5.25 -31.15
CA VAL A 120 -9.37 -4.30 -30.18
C VAL A 120 -10.03 -5.04 -29.01
N SER A 121 -10.17 -4.37 -27.88
CA SER A 121 -11.01 -4.86 -26.78
C SER A 121 -11.86 -3.74 -26.22
N ASP A 122 -13.07 -4.09 -25.80
CA ASP A 122 -13.93 -3.20 -25.05
C ASP A 122 -13.51 -3.23 -23.58
N LEU A 123 -12.79 -2.19 -23.15
CA LEU A 123 -12.56 -1.98 -21.73
C LEU A 123 -13.82 -1.39 -21.12
N PRO A 124 -14.34 -1.97 -20.03
CA PRO A 124 -15.43 -1.36 -19.30
C PRO A 124 -14.95 0.02 -18.81
N LYS A 125 -15.56 1.10 -19.32
CA LYS A 125 -15.27 2.54 -19.11
C LYS A 125 -14.50 3.28 -20.20
N SER A 126 -14.28 2.71 -21.39
CA SER A 126 -13.69 3.47 -22.51
C SER A 126 -14.73 3.70 -23.61
N ASP A 127 -14.98 4.96 -23.96
CA ASP A 127 -15.88 5.34 -25.08
C ASP A 127 -15.32 4.91 -26.44
N LYS A 128 -14.01 4.64 -26.51
CA LYS A 128 -13.33 4.16 -27.71
C LYS A 128 -12.68 2.81 -27.44
N PRO A 129 -12.82 1.83 -28.36
CA PRO A 129 -12.14 0.55 -28.22
C PRO A 129 -10.63 0.75 -28.26
N THR A 130 -9.91 0.10 -27.35
CA THR A 130 -8.44 0.19 -27.30
C THR A 130 -7.85 -0.79 -28.31
N ILE A 131 -6.99 -0.30 -29.20
CA ILE A 131 -6.27 -1.13 -30.16
C ILE A 131 -5.05 -1.74 -29.46
N PHE A 132 -4.98 -3.06 -29.42
CA PHE A 132 -3.83 -3.81 -28.88
C PHE A 132 -2.78 -4.05 -29.96
N ARG A 133 -3.21 -4.34 -31.20
CA ARG A 133 -2.33 -4.64 -32.33
C ARG A 133 -3.00 -4.24 -33.65
N TYR A 134 -2.18 -3.93 -34.64
CA TYR A 134 -2.59 -3.60 -36.01
C TYR A 134 -1.62 -4.27 -36.99
N ILE A 135 -2.12 -5.05 -37.95
CA ILE A 135 -1.32 -5.78 -38.97
C ILE A 135 -1.95 -5.78 -40.36
#